data_AF-A0A3M1YPM8-F1
#
_entry.id   AF-A0A3M1YPM8-F1
#
_cell.length_a   1.000
_cell.length_b   1.000
_cell.length_c   1.000
_cell.angle_alpha   90.00
_cell.angle_beta   90.00
_cell.angle_gamma   90.00
#
_symmetry.space_group_name_H-M   'P 1'
#
loop_
_entity.id
_entity.type
_entity.pdbx_description
1 polymer ?
#
loop_
_entity_poly.entity_id
_entity_poly.type
_entity_poly.pdbx_seq_one_letter_code
_entity_poly.pdbx_strand_id
1 'polypeptide(L)' 'MDSELTLLGVSLILGMLLIALAVPLIRRRIPPNHWYGLRVPATFADERVWYEANARAGKELLTLGVFVIALGALLYLV' A
#
# COMPACT_ATOMS: atom_id res chain seq x y z
N MET A 1 -22.19 16.96 -8.30
CA MET A 1 -21.67 15.73 -7.68
C MET A 1 -21.18 16.13 -6.32
N ASP A 2 -21.69 15.51 -5.27
CA ASP A 2 -21.44 15.93 -3.89
C ASP A 2 -19.95 15.73 -3.57
N SER A 3 -19.29 16.78 -3.10
CA SER A 3 -17.83 16.79 -2.88
C SER A 3 -17.41 15.74 -1.84
N GLU A 4 -18.24 15.53 -0.81
CA GLU A 4 -18.05 14.54 0.24
C GLU A 4 -18.15 13.10 -0.30
N LEU A 5 -19.17 12.83 -1.12
CA LEU A 5 -19.34 11.54 -1.77
C LEU A 5 -18.18 11.24 -2.73
N THR A 6 -17.70 12.26 -3.45
CA THR A 6 -16.54 12.15 -4.33
C THR A 6 -15.28 11.82 -3.54
N LEU A 7 -15.05 12.51 -2.41
CA LEU A 7 -13.92 12.26 -1.53
C LEU A 7 -13.94 10.84 -0.95
N LEU A 8 -15.10 10.38 -0.45
CA LEU A 8 -15.29 9.03 0.05
C LEU A 8 -14.97 7.99 -1.03
N GLY A 9 -15.52 8.17 -2.23
CA GLY A 9 -15.29 7.27 -3.36
C GLY A 9 -13.80 7.16 -3.72
N VAL A 10 -13.10 8.30 -3.80
CA VAL A 10 -11.66 8.35 -4.08
C VAL A 10 -10.84 7.68 -2.97
N SER A 11 -11.15 7.94 -1.70
CA SER A 11 -10.47 7.32 -0.56
C SER A 11 -10.66 5.81 -0.53
N LEU A 12 -11.86 5.30 -0.84
CA LEU A 12 -12.11 3.86 -0.94
C LEU A 12 -11.28 3.21 -2.04
N ILE A 13 -11.28 3.80 -3.24
CA ILE A 13 -10.54 3.26 -4.39
C ILE A 13 -9.04 3.26 -4.11
N LEU A 14 -8.48 4.38 -3.63
CA LEU A 14 -7.06 4.50 -3.34
C LEU A 14 -6.64 3.58 -2.20
N GLY A 15 -7.38 3.53 -1.11
CA GLY A 15 -7.06 2.67 0.02
C GLY A 15 -7.10 1.18 -0.35
N MET A 16 -8.11 0.76 -1.13
CA MET A 16 -8.18 -0.61 -1.64
C MET A 16 -7.02 -0.94 -2.58
N LEU A 17 -6.61 0.00 -3.43
CA LEU A 17 -5.43 -0.18 -4.29
C LEU A 17 -4.15 -0.36 -3.45
N LEU A 18 -3.94 0.47 -2.43
CA LEU A 18 -2.78 0.36 -1.53
C LEU A 18 -2.77 -0.99 -0.80
N ILE A 19 -3.92 -1.43 -0.30
CA ILE A 19 -4.09 -2.75 0.34
C ILE A 19 -3.78 -3.88 -0.65
N ALA A 20 -4.32 -3.81 -1.87
CA ALA A 20 -4.10 -4.83 -2.90
C ALA A 20 -2.61 -4.95 -3.27
N LEU A 21 -1.89 -3.83 -3.34
CA LEU A 21 -0.45 -3.81 -3.57
C LEU A 21 0.34 -4.31 -2.34
N ALA A 22 -0.08 -3.97 -1.13
CA ALA A 22 0.59 -4.44 0.08
C ALA A 22 0.63 -5.98 0.18
N VAL A 23 -0.47 -6.64 -0.18
CA VAL A 23 -0.65 -8.09 0.00
C VAL A 23 0.45 -8.97 -0.61
N PRO A 24 0.79 -8.87 -1.91
CA PRO A 24 1.84 -9.71 -2.49
C PRO A 24 3.24 -9.42 -1.93
N LEU A 25 3.52 -8.19 -1.49
CA LEU A 25 4.78 -7.84 -0.82
C LEU A 25 4.89 -8.52 0.55
N ILE A 26 3.83 -8.43 1.37
CA ILE A 26 3.76 -9.09 2.68
C ILE A 26 3.90 -10.61 2.54
N ARG A 27 3.29 -11.18 1.50
CA ARG A 27 3.35 -12.62 1.21
C ARG A 27 4.65 -13.07 0.53
N ARG A 28 5.61 -12.16 0.32
CA ARG A 28 6.90 -12.46 -0.33
C ARG A 28 6.74 -13.15 -1.69
N ARG A 29 5.75 -12.70 -2.49
CA ARG A 29 5.43 -13.28 -3.80
C ARG A 29 6.07 -12.53 -4.97
N ILE A 30 6.67 -11.38 -4.71
CA ILE A 30 7.23 -10.49 -5.73
C ILE A 30 8.75 -10.67 -5.77
N PRO A 31 9.32 -11.24 -6.85
CA PRO A 31 10.77 -11.34 -6.99
C PRO A 31 11.41 -9.97 -7.23
N PRO A 32 12.74 -9.83 -7.02
CA PRO A 32 13.49 -8.63 -7.38
C PRO A 32 13.18 -8.15 -8.79
N ASN A 33 12.76 -6.89 -8.91
CA ASN A 33 12.34 -6.29 -10.18
C ASN A 33 12.54 -4.78 -10.16
N HIS A 34 12.49 -4.16 -11.34
CA HIS A 34 12.78 -2.73 -11.52
C HIS A 34 11.57 -1.81 -11.35
N TRP A 35 10.37 -2.31 -11.08
CA TRP A 35 9.14 -1.52 -11.11
C TRP A 35 8.39 -1.44 -9.77
N TYR A 36 8.48 -2.49 -8.96
CA TYR A 36 7.56 -2.74 -7.88
C TYR A 36 8.24 -3.24 -6.61
N GLY A 37 7.87 -2.65 -5.47
CA GLY A 37 8.50 -2.86 -4.18
C GLY A 37 9.46 -1.73 -3.78
N LEU A 38 10.09 -1.89 -2.61
CA LEU A 38 11.19 -1.06 -2.13
C LEU A 38 12.46 -1.42 -2.93
N ARG A 39 12.98 -0.44 -3.67
CA ARG A 39 14.04 -0.61 -4.67
C ARG A 39 15.25 0.25 -4.33
N VAL A 40 15.95 -0.12 -3.26
CA VAL A 40 17.20 0.52 -2.85
C VAL A 40 18.38 -0.41 -3.18
N PRO A 41 19.63 0.08 -3.32
CA PRO A 41 20.76 -0.78 -3.66
C PRO A 41 20.89 -2.01 -2.75
N ALA A 42 20.59 -1.87 -1.45
CA ALA A 42 20.60 -2.97 -0.50
C ALA A 42 19.59 -4.08 -0.82
N THR A 43 18.41 -3.77 -1.35
CA THR A 43 17.40 -4.78 -1.70
C THR A 43 17.75 -5.53 -2.98
N PHE A 44 18.58 -4.96 -3.86
CA PHE A 44 19.07 -5.67 -5.05
C PHE A 44 20.34 -6.49 -4.79
N ALA A 45 21.05 -6.23 -3.69
CA ALA A 45 22.28 -6.94 -3.35
C ALA A 45 22.02 -8.34 -2.76
N ASP A 46 20.86 -8.58 -2.14
CA ASP A 46 20.51 -9.83 -1.48
C ASP A 46 18.98 -10.08 -1.57
N GLU A 47 18.58 -11.24 -2.08
CA GLU A 47 17.17 -11.63 -2.24
C GLU A 47 16.44 -11.79 -0.88
N ARG A 48 17.14 -12.20 0.18
CA ARG A 48 16.56 -12.21 1.53
C ARG A 48 16.25 -10.80 2.01
N VAL A 49 17.18 -9.86 1.78
CA VAL A 49 16.97 -8.43 2.09
C VAL A 49 15.81 -7.87 1.26
N TRP A 50 15.70 -8.25 -0.02
CA TRP A 50 14.55 -7.91 -0.85
C TRP A 50 13.24 -8.29 -0.18
N TYR A 51 13.05 -9.56 0.19
CA TYR A 51 11.79 -10.05 0.74
C TYR A 51 11.50 -9.53 2.14
N GLU A 52 12.52 -9.38 3.00
CA GLU A 52 12.32 -8.85 4.36
C GLU A 52 11.92 -7.37 4.33
N ALA A 53 12.65 -6.56 3.57
CA ALA A 53 12.37 -5.13 3.46
C ALA A 53 11.03 -4.88 2.76
N ASN A 54 10.73 -5.62 1.69
CA ASN A 54 9.44 -5.51 1.00
C ASN A 54 8.26 -6.00 1.85
N ALA A 55 8.42 -7.06 2.65
CA ALA A 55 7.35 -7.49 3.55
C ALA A 55 7.07 -6.44 4.63
N ARG A 56 8.10 -5.75 5.12
CA ARG A 56 7.95 -4.63 6.06
C ARG A 56 7.26 -3.42 5.41
N ALA A 57 7.77 -2.97 4.25
CA ALA A 57 7.17 -1.89 3.48
C ALA A 57 5.71 -2.20 3.09
N GLY A 58 5.42 -3.46 2.75
CA GLY A 58 4.06 -3.93 2.49
C GLY A 58 3.13 -3.76 3.69
N LYS A 59 3.59 -4.04 4.92
CA LYS A 59 2.77 -3.81 6.13
C LYS A 59 2.47 -2.33 6.32
N GLU A 60 3.44 -1.46 6.10
CA GLU A 60 3.25 0.00 6.18
C GLU A 60 2.28 0.49 5.11
N LEU A 61 2.39 -0.04 3.89
CA LEU A 61 1.46 0.24 2.79
C LEU A 61 0.03 -0.23 3.10
N LEU A 62 -0.12 -1.39 3.74
CA LEU A 62 -1.42 -1.90 4.21
C LEU A 62 -2.04 -0.95 5.23
N THR A 63 -1.26 -0.55 6.25
CA THR A 63 -1.70 0.38 7.29
C THR A 63 -2.11 1.72 6.67
N LEU A 64 -1.34 2.24 5.71
CA LEU A 64 -1.68 3.46 4.99
C LEU A 64 -3.00 3.32 4.23
N GLY A 65 -3.23 2.20 3.53
CA GLY A 65 -4.48 1.96 2.82
C GLY A 65 -5.71 1.93 3.74
N VAL A 66 -5.59 1.26 4.90
CA VAL A 66 -6.63 1.27 5.93
C VAL A 66 -6.87 2.68 6.47
N PHE A 67 -5.80 3.44 6.73
CA PHE A 67 -5.89 4.80 7.22
C PHE A 67 -6.58 5.75 6.23
N VAL A 68 -6.27 5.65 4.93
CA VAL A 68 -6.91 6.45 3.88
C VAL A 68 -8.42 6.20 3.83
N ILE A 69 -8.84 4.93 3.94
CA ILE A 69 -10.27 4.58 3.99
C ILE A 69 -10.92 5.16 5.24
N ALA A 70 -10.31 4.93 6.41
CA ALA A 70 -10.85 5.39 7.69
C ALA A 70 -11.00 6.92 7.74
N LEU A 71 -10.01 7.66 7.23
CA LEU A 71 -10.05 9.11 7.17
C LEU A 71 -11.13 9.60 6.19
N GLY A 72 -11.24 8.99 5.01
CA GLY A 72 -12.30 9.34 4.05
C GLY A 72 -13.71 9.08 4.61
N ALA A 73 -13.90 7.97 5.32
CA ALA A 73 -15.15 7.67 6.00
C ALA A 73 -15.45 8.64 7.14
N LEU A 74 -14.45 8.99 7.97
CA LEU A 74 -14.60 9.96 9.04
C LEU A 74 -15.03 11.33 8.50
N LEU A 75 -14.37 11.82 7.45
CA LEU A 75 -14.67 13.11 6.83
C LEU A 75 -16.04 13.14 6.14
N TYR A 76 -16.60 11.99 5.77
CA TYR A 76 -17.97 11.90 5.24
C TYR A 76 -19.03 11.98 6.35
N LEU A 77 -18.68 11.62 7.58
CA LEU A 77 -19.61 11.56 8.72
C LEU A 77 -19.65 12.85 9.55
N VAL A 78 -18.71 13.77 9.34
CA VAL A 78 -18.59 15.07 10.03
C VAL A 78 -19.19 16.15 9.15
#